data_AF-A0AA85K357-F1
#
_entry.id   AF-A0AA85K357-F1
#
_cell.length_a   1.000
_cell.length_b   1.000
_cell.length_c   1.000
_cell.angle_alpha   90.00
_cell.angle_beta   90.00
_cell.angle_gamma   90.00
#
_symmetry.space_group_name_H-M   'P 1'
#
loop_
_entity.id
_entity.type
_entity.pdbx_description
1 polymer ?
#
loop_
_entity_poly.entity_id
_entity_poly.type
_entity_poly.pdbx_seq_one_letter_code
_entity_poly.pdbx_strand_id
1 'polypeptide(L)'
;MLVPVIIFLASLLSFAVKDAMASPVVHGLKDDDQNSTVAECDACMAGMDLVYYIITDKYWVDTYIIMGKQLCQTLPPGNFRNTCLTYVDVYFPHALKAMALAIQPHFICKMLEACDSAQSVVFKPRLLGDNIFCEECKYVYMLLQSWLSDKQQTKNAMFTIKQMCLLFAEDENKCNHVLKGYYDDFRQYFQNNRVDQTCGKLCIFAS
;
A
#
# COMPACT_ATOMS: atom_id res chain seq x y z
N MET A 1 32.52 11.20 7.76
CA MET A 1 31.58 11.54 6.67
C MET A 1 30.15 11.03 6.93
N LEU A 2 29.93 9.93 7.66
CA LEU A 2 28.58 9.42 7.99
C LEU A 2 27.79 10.25 9.03
N VAL A 3 28.47 10.79 10.04
CA VAL A 3 27.83 11.56 11.13
C VAL A 3 27.05 12.80 10.66
N PRO A 4 27.59 13.68 9.78
CA PRO A 4 26.82 14.83 9.30
C PRO A 4 25.62 14.44 8.41
N VAL A 5 25.70 13.31 7.71
CA VAL A 5 24.58 12.78 6.90
C VAL A 5 23.45 12.28 7.78
N ILE A 6 23.76 11.59 8.88
CA ILE A 6 22.76 11.11 9.85
C ILE A 6 22.05 12.30 10.53
N ILE A 7 22.80 13.35 10.90
CA ILE A 7 22.22 14.55 11.52
C ILE A 7 21.30 15.28 10.53
N PHE A 8 21.70 15.38 9.26
CA PHE A 8 20.89 16.02 8.23
C PHE A 8 19.61 15.23 7.94
N LEU A 9 19.71 13.90 7.85
CA LEU A 9 18.55 13.01 7.68
C LEU A 9 17.62 13.06 8.90
N ALA A 10 18.15 13.04 10.12
CA ALA A 10 17.37 13.16 11.35
C ALA A 10 16.66 14.52 11.46
N SER A 11 17.31 15.60 11.00
CA SER A 11 16.72 16.95 10.99
C SER A 11 15.61 17.07 9.95
N LEU A 12 15.80 16.50 8.76
CA LEU A 12 14.77 16.43 7.71
C LEU A 12 13.57 15.58 8.15
N LEU A 13 13.82 14.45 8.80
CA LEU A 13 12.77 13.62 9.40
C LEU A 13 12.02 14.38 10.49
N SER A 14 12.73 15.10 11.36
CA SER A 14 12.09 15.90 12.42
C SER A 14 11.25 17.06 11.87
N PHE A 15 11.68 17.70 10.78
CA PHE A 15 10.94 18.77 10.11
C PHE A 15 9.69 18.21 9.40
N ALA A 16 9.84 17.12 8.65
CA ALA A 16 8.72 16.43 7.99
C ALA A 16 7.68 15.88 8.98
N VAL A 17 8.14 15.38 10.14
CA VAL A 17 7.24 14.92 11.22
C VAL A 17 6.48 16.09 11.84
N LYS A 18 7.11 17.25 12.04
CA LYS A 18 6.43 18.44 12.57
C LYS A 18 5.35 18.98 11.62
N ASP A 19 5.65 19.01 10.32
CA ASP A 19 4.67 19.44 9.30
C ASP A 19 3.53 18.42 9.13
N ALA A 20 3.83 17.11 9.26
CA ALA A 20 2.81 16.06 9.27
C ALA A 20 1.87 16.16 10.48
N MET A 21 2.40 16.52 11.67
CA MET A 21 1.60 16.69 12.89
C MET A 21 0.82 18.01 12.94
N ALA A 22 1.20 19.02 12.15
CA ALA A 22 0.46 20.28 12.01
C ALA A 22 -0.69 20.21 10.99
N SER A 23 -0.89 19.06 10.34
CA SER A 23 -1.99 18.83 9.41
C SER A 23 -3.35 18.82 10.15
N PRO A 24 -4.41 19.45 9.59
CA PRO A 24 -5.74 19.48 10.19
C PRO A 24 -6.38 18.10 10.40
N VAL A 25 -5.80 17.03 9.86
CA VAL A 25 -6.20 15.63 10.08
C VAL A 25 -6.01 15.22 11.56
N VAL A 26 -4.91 15.63 12.20
CA VAL A 26 -4.63 15.26 13.60
C VAL A 26 -5.57 15.98 14.57
N HIS A 27 -6.00 17.19 14.23
CA HIS A 27 -6.91 17.97 15.07
C HIS A 27 -8.39 17.57 14.93
N GLY A 28 -8.71 16.64 14.01
CA GLY A 28 -10.06 16.19 13.70
C GLY A 28 -10.59 15.04 14.56
N LEU A 29 -9.75 14.38 15.36
CA LEU A 29 -10.22 13.37 16.33
C LEU A 29 -10.81 14.08 17.54
N LYS A 30 -12.05 14.54 17.40
CA LYS A 30 -12.91 14.79 18.56
C LYS A 30 -13.22 13.44 19.19
N ASP A 31 -12.67 13.23 20.38
CA ASP A 31 -13.10 12.19 21.31
C ASP A 31 -14.60 12.36 21.60
N ASP A 32 -15.41 11.44 21.09
CA ASP A 32 -16.70 11.08 21.68
C ASP A 32 -16.69 9.55 21.85
N ASP A 33 -16.72 9.11 23.10
CA ASP A 33 -16.47 7.75 23.62
C ASP A 33 -17.54 6.70 23.24
N GLN A 34 -18.28 6.92 22.14
CA GLN A 34 -19.23 5.98 21.53
C GLN A 34 -18.95 5.74 20.04
N ASN A 35 -17.90 6.37 19.49
CA ASN A 35 -17.56 6.35 18.06
C ASN A 35 -16.31 5.52 17.71
N SER A 36 -15.55 5.05 18.72
CA SER A 36 -14.29 4.31 18.53
C SER A 36 -14.52 2.88 18.02
N THR A 37 -15.43 2.13 18.65
CA THR A 37 -15.72 0.73 18.25
C THR A 37 -16.37 0.62 16.87
N VAL A 38 -17.14 1.64 16.47
CA VAL A 38 -17.71 1.73 15.12
C VAL A 38 -16.61 1.99 14.09
N ALA A 39 -15.69 2.92 14.38
CA ALA A 39 -14.57 3.21 13.50
C ALA A 39 -13.59 2.02 13.38
N GLU A 40 -13.34 1.29 14.47
CA GLU A 40 -12.52 0.08 14.48
C GLU A 40 -13.15 -1.06 13.68
N CYS A 41 -14.47 -1.29 13.85
CA CYS A 41 -15.20 -2.28 13.07
C CYS A 41 -15.19 -1.95 11.57
N ASP A 42 -15.45 -0.68 11.22
CA ASP A 42 -15.45 -0.22 9.84
C ASP A 42 -14.05 -0.31 9.20
N ALA A 43 -13.01 0.09 9.92
CA ALA A 43 -11.63 -0.05 9.46
C ALA A 43 -11.25 -1.52 9.25
N CYS A 44 -11.65 -2.41 10.16
CA CYS A 44 -11.39 -3.83 10.02
C CYS A 44 -12.12 -4.42 8.81
N MET A 45 -13.42 -4.15 8.64
CA MET A 45 -14.20 -4.67 7.53
C MET A 45 -13.60 -4.23 6.19
N ALA A 46 -13.35 -2.93 6.03
CA ALA A 46 -12.76 -2.40 4.81
C ALA A 46 -11.31 -2.90 4.60
N GLY A 47 -10.57 -3.15 5.68
CA GLY A 47 -9.23 -3.73 5.63
C GLY A 47 -9.26 -5.16 5.12
N MET A 48 -10.22 -5.97 5.57
CA MET A 48 -10.39 -7.34 5.07
C MET A 48 -10.87 -7.39 3.62
N ASP A 49 -11.72 -6.44 3.20
CA ASP A 49 -12.09 -6.28 1.79
C ASP A 49 -10.88 -5.90 0.93
N LEU A 50 -10.02 -5.01 1.43
CA LEU A 50 -8.76 -4.67 0.78
C LEU A 50 -7.83 -5.89 0.66
N VAL A 51 -7.69 -6.70 1.71
CA VAL A 51 -6.91 -7.95 1.66
C VAL A 51 -7.47 -8.88 0.59
N TYR A 52 -8.80 -9.07 0.54
CA TYR A 52 -9.44 -9.87 -0.50
C TYR A 52 -9.12 -9.34 -1.90
N TYR A 53 -9.26 -8.03 -2.12
CA TYR A 53 -8.92 -7.39 -3.39
C TYR A 53 -7.46 -7.64 -3.79
N ILE A 54 -6.51 -7.43 -2.86
CA ILE A 54 -5.08 -7.58 -3.12
C ILE A 54 -4.73 -9.02 -3.51
N ILE A 55 -5.34 -10.04 -2.89
CA ILE A 55 -4.99 -11.44 -3.19
C ILE A 55 -5.78 -12.03 -4.36
N THR A 56 -6.78 -11.32 -4.89
CA THR A 56 -7.62 -11.79 -6.02
C THR A 56 -7.43 -10.98 -7.30
N ASP A 57 -6.98 -9.72 -7.21
CA ASP A 57 -6.74 -8.90 -8.39
C ASP A 57 -5.51 -9.40 -9.16
N LYS A 58 -5.68 -9.55 -10.47
CA LYS A 58 -4.67 -10.12 -11.37
C LYS A 58 -3.32 -9.40 -11.28
N TYR A 59 -3.33 -8.07 -11.16
CA TYR A 59 -2.10 -7.29 -11.10
C TYR A 59 -1.24 -7.68 -9.90
N TRP A 60 -1.85 -7.75 -8.72
CA TRP A 60 -1.17 -8.10 -7.48
C TRP A 60 -0.70 -9.55 -7.47
N VAL A 61 -1.57 -10.48 -7.90
CA VAL A 61 -1.23 -11.91 -8.01
C VAL A 61 -0.02 -12.13 -8.94
N ASP A 62 -0.02 -11.53 -10.13
CA ASP A 62 1.10 -11.64 -11.06
C ASP A 62 2.39 -11.05 -10.46
N THR A 63 2.27 -9.92 -9.75
CA THR A 63 3.39 -9.26 -9.08
C THR A 63 4.02 -10.19 -8.02
N TYR A 64 3.21 -10.84 -7.19
CA TYR A 64 3.71 -11.78 -6.19
C TYR A 64 4.38 -13.00 -6.81
N ILE A 65 3.85 -13.51 -7.92
CA ILE A 65 4.48 -14.61 -8.67
C ILE A 65 5.86 -14.19 -9.20
N ILE A 66 5.98 -12.99 -9.79
CA ILE A 66 7.26 -12.47 -10.29
C ILE A 66 8.27 -12.34 -9.16
N MET A 67 7.88 -11.72 -8.04
CA MET A 67 8.73 -11.56 -6.86
C MET A 67 9.16 -12.92 -6.29
N GLY A 68 8.23 -13.87 -6.19
CA GLY A 68 8.52 -15.24 -5.75
C GLY A 68 9.55 -15.93 -6.65
N LYS A 69 9.43 -15.78 -7.97
CA LYS A 69 10.40 -16.34 -8.93
C LYS A 69 11.77 -15.72 -8.78
N GLN A 70 11.85 -14.40 -8.61
CA GLN A 70 13.10 -13.69 -8.36
C GLN A 70 13.77 -14.20 -7.07
N LEU A 71 12.99 -14.42 -6.00
CA LEU A 71 13.50 -15.00 -4.77
C LEU A 71 14.06 -16.41 -5.02
N CYS A 72 13.34 -17.27 -5.76
CA CYS A 72 13.83 -18.60 -6.12
C CYS A 72 15.14 -18.54 -6.93
N GLN A 73 15.34 -17.52 -7.75
CA GLN A 73 16.58 -17.31 -8.52
C GLN A 73 17.79 -16.95 -7.65
N THR A 74 17.60 -16.57 -6.39
CA THR A 74 18.71 -16.36 -5.45
C THR A 74 19.26 -17.68 -4.87
N LEU A 75 18.47 -18.75 -4.90
CA LEU A 75 18.85 -20.07 -4.40
C LEU A 75 19.86 -20.75 -5.33
N PRO A 76 20.80 -21.58 -4.84
CA PRO A 76 21.71 -22.34 -5.71
C PRO A 76 20.95 -23.18 -6.75
N PRO A 77 21.50 -23.33 -7.97
CA PRO A 77 20.88 -24.18 -8.99
C PRO A 77 20.77 -25.63 -8.52
N GLY A 78 19.67 -26.28 -8.86
CA GLY A 78 19.40 -27.67 -8.50
C GLY A 78 17.98 -27.87 -7.98
N ASN A 79 17.75 -29.00 -7.31
CA ASN A 79 16.42 -29.45 -6.91
C ASN A 79 15.70 -28.42 -6.02
N PHE A 80 16.42 -27.74 -5.12
CA PHE A 80 15.79 -26.77 -4.22
C PHE A 80 15.24 -25.55 -4.95
N ARG A 81 15.98 -25.00 -5.93
CA ARG A 81 15.49 -23.92 -6.81
C ARG A 81 14.29 -24.40 -7.64
N ASN A 82 14.34 -25.61 -8.18
CA ASN A 82 13.24 -26.16 -8.99
C ASN A 82 11.96 -26.37 -8.16
N THR A 83 12.09 -26.87 -6.93
CA THR A 83 10.96 -27.00 -5.99
C THR A 83 10.39 -25.63 -5.63
N CYS A 84 11.23 -24.62 -5.38
CA CYS A 84 10.78 -23.25 -5.13
C CYS A 84 9.97 -22.70 -6.32
N LEU A 85 10.51 -22.82 -7.54
CA LEU A 85 9.81 -22.37 -8.76
C LEU A 85 8.48 -23.09 -8.95
N THR A 86 8.45 -24.40 -8.72
CA THR A 86 7.21 -25.19 -8.77
C THR A 86 6.19 -24.70 -7.74
N TYR A 87 6.64 -24.38 -6.52
CA TYR A 87 5.76 -23.83 -5.51
C TYR A 87 5.16 -22.50 -5.92
N VAL A 88 5.97 -21.58 -6.44
CA VAL A 88 5.52 -20.26 -6.88
C VAL A 88 4.58 -20.35 -8.08
N ASP A 89 4.86 -21.23 -9.05
CA ASP A 89 4.06 -21.36 -10.28
C ASP A 89 2.76 -22.14 -10.07
N VAL A 90 2.79 -23.18 -9.23
CA VAL A 90 1.68 -24.11 -9.09
C VAL A 90 0.96 -23.89 -7.78
N TYR A 91 1.63 -23.98 -6.64
CA TYR A 91 0.95 -24.01 -5.34
C TYR A 91 0.52 -22.64 -4.84
N PHE A 92 1.33 -21.61 -5.07
CA PHE A 92 1.09 -20.27 -4.55
C PHE A 92 -0.22 -19.63 -5.09
N PRO A 93 -0.56 -19.70 -6.39
CA PRO A 93 -1.85 -19.22 -6.89
C PRO A 93 -3.05 -19.95 -6.26
N HIS A 94 -2.93 -21.26 -6.04
CA HIS A 94 -3.98 -22.04 -5.38
C HIS A 94 -4.11 -21.65 -3.90
N ALA A 95 -2.99 -21.39 -3.22
CA ALA A 95 -2.98 -20.91 -1.85
C ALA A 95 -3.66 -19.54 -1.72
N LEU A 96 -3.35 -18.58 -2.61
CA LEU A 96 -4.03 -17.28 -2.65
C LEU A 96 -5.54 -17.42 -2.88
N LYS A 97 -5.95 -18.30 -3.80
CA LYS A 97 -7.37 -18.59 -4.03
C LYS A 97 -8.05 -19.21 -2.79
N ALA A 98 -7.38 -20.14 -2.11
CA ALA A 98 -7.91 -20.73 -0.89
C ALA A 98 -8.03 -19.69 0.24
N MET A 99 -7.04 -18.80 0.39
CA MET A 99 -7.09 -17.69 1.34
C MET A 99 -8.26 -16.75 1.02
N ALA A 100 -8.46 -16.40 -0.26
CA ALA A 100 -9.57 -15.55 -0.68
C ALA A 100 -10.94 -16.14 -0.31
N LEU A 101 -11.12 -17.44 -0.47
CA LEU A 101 -12.36 -18.13 -0.06
C LEU A 101 -12.56 -18.15 1.46
N ALA A 102 -11.48 -18.06 2.24
CA ALA A 102 -11.52 -18.02 3.69
C ALA A 102 -11.75 -16.62 4.25
N ILE A 103 -11.58 -15.55 3.45
CA ILE A 103 -11.83 -14.19 3.90
C ILE A 103 -13.34 -13.96 4.04
N GLN A 104 -13.76 -13.84 5.29
CA GLN A 104 -15.09 -13.41 5.68
C GLN A 104 -14.92 -12.21 6.62
N PRO A 105 -14.97 -10.96 6.11
CA PRO A 105 -14.65 -9.75 6.85
C PRO A 105 -15.36 -9.68 8.21
N HIS A 106 -16.68 -9.89 8.24
CA HIS A 106 -17.45 -9.87 9.47
C HIS A 106 -17.01 -10.92 10.49
N PHE A 107 -16.74 -12.16 10.06
CA PHE A 107 -16.31 -13.22 10.97
C PHE A 107 -14.92 -12.92 11.54
N ILE A 108 -14.00 -12.48 10.69
CA ILE A 108 -12.61 -12.15 11.07
C ILE A 108 -12.61 -10.94 12.00
N CYS A 109 -13.34 -9.87 11.69
CA CYS A 109 -13.39 -8.67 12.52
C CYS A 109 -14.09 -8.90 13.86
N LYS A 110 -15.08 -9.80 13.91
CA LYS A 110 -15.67 -10.25 15.17
C LYS A 110 -14.68 -11.10 15.99
N MET A 111 -13.91 -11.97 15.34
CA MET A 111 -12.86 -12.77 16.00
C MET A 111 -11.76 -11.87 16.57
N LEU A 112 -11.41 -10.80 15.87
CA LEU A 112 -10.43 -9.81 16.30
C LEU A 112 -10.99 -8.82 17.34
N GLU A 113 -12.25 -9.01 17.78
CA GLU A 113 -12.96 -8.13 18.72
C GLU A 113 -13.11 -6.67 18.23
N ALA A 114 -12.79 -6.41 16.95
CA ALA A 114 -12.99 -5.11 16.31
C ALA A 114 -14.48 -4.81 16.04
N CYS A 115 -15.31 -5.86 15.94
CA CYS A 115 -16.76 -5.73 15.80
C CYS A 115 -17.49 -6.48 16.92
N ASP A 116 -18.40 -5.79 17.62
CA ASP A 116 -19.20 -6.38 18.70
C ASP A 116 -20.21 -7.43 18.22
N SER A 117 -20.49 -8.41 19.09
CA SER A 117 -21.32 -9.58 18.74
C SER A 117 -22.83 -9.33 18.66
N ALA A 118 -23.34 -8.16 19.07
CA ALA A 118 -24.78 -7.95 19.27
C ALA A 118 -25.28 -6.49 19.14
N GLN A 119 -24.59 -5.60 18.42
CA GLN A 119 -25.26 -4.37 18.00
C GLN A 119 -25.90 -4.60 16.64
N SER A 120 -27.23 -4.51 16.60
CA SER A 120 -27.94 -4.23 15.37
C SER A 120 -27.27 -3.03 14.73
N VAL A 121 -26.43 -3.28 13.73
CA VAL A 121 -25.85 -2.24 12.92
C VAL A 121 -27.05 -1.49 12.35
N VAL A 122 -27.32 -0.30 12.89
CA VAL A 122 -28.16 0.64 12.18
C VAL A 122 -27.37 0.88 10.91
N PHE A 123 -27.75 0.17 9.84
CA PHE A 123 -27.31 0.47 8.49
C PHE A 123 -27.82 1.89 8.21
N LYS A 124 -27.05 2.89 8.64
CA LYS A 124 -27.03 4.13 7.88
C LYS A 124 -26.52 3.69 6.51
N PRO A 125 -27.30 3.88 5.44
CA PRO A 125 -26.79 3.65 4.10
C PRO A 125 -25.52 4.49 4.01
N ARG A 126 -24.36 3.85 3.94
CA ARG A 126 -23.11 4.57 3.66
C ARG A 126 -23.35 5.29 2.35
N LEU A 127 -23.22 6.61 2.37
CA LEU A 127 -23.16 7.35 1.12
C LEU A 127 -21.95 6.80 0.36
N LEU A 128 -22.11 6.57 -0.94
CA LEU A 128 -21.02 6.15 -1.83
C LEU A 128 -19.82 7.09 -1.60
N GLY A 129 -18.76 6.60 -0.94
CA GLY A 129 -17.55 7.40 -0.63
C GLY A 129 -17.10 7.47 0.82
N ASP A 130 -17.91 7.08 1.81
CA ASP A 130 -17.53 7.15 3.25
C ASP A 130 -16.77 5.89 3.72
N ASN A 131 -15.62 5.59 3.11
CA ASN A 131 -14.72 4.57 3.65
C ASN A 131 -13.30 5.11 3.83
N ILE A 132 -12.64 4.66 4.91
CA ILE A 132 -11.34 5.19 5.33
C ILE A 132 -10.27 5.03 4.25
N PHE A 133 -10.24 3.89 3.56
CA PHE A 133 -9.28 3.63 2.49
C PHE A 133 -9.50 4.49 1.24
N CYS A 134 -10.74 4.90 0.96
CA CYS A 134 -11.10 5.78 -0.14
C CYS A 134 -10.59 7.19 0.14
N GLU A 135 -10.85 7.71 1.34
CA GLU A 135 -10.37 9.03 1.74
C GLU A 135 -8.84 9.07 1.86
N GLU A 136 -8.22 8.02 2.43
CA GLU A 136 -6.78 7.88 2.46
C GLU A 136 -6.19 7.76 1.04
N CYS A 137 -6.80 6.97 0.15
CA CYS A 137 -6.35 6.88 -1.24
C CYS A 137 -6.42 8.23 -1.94
N LYS A 138 -7.53 8.96 -1.79
CA LYS A 138 -7.69 10.30 -2.38
C LYS A 138 -6.62 11.25 -1.86
N TYR A 139 -6.39 11.25 -0.55
CA TYR A 139 -5.37 12.07 0.09
C TYR A 139 -3.97 11.74 -0.45
N VAL A 140 -3.59 10.47 -0.43
CA VAL A 140 -2.29 10.00 -0.92
C VAL A 140 -2.12 10.30 -2.42
N TYR A 141 -3.16 10.11 -3.22
CA TYR A 141 -3.15 10.46 -4.64
C TYR A 141 -2.84 11.94 -4.85
N MET A 142 -3.55 12.82 -4.14
CA MET A 142 -3.33 14.27 -4.23
C MET A 142 -1.93 14.67 -3.75
N LEU A 143 -1.45 14.05 -2.67
CA LEU A 143 -0.10 14.28 -2.15
C LEU A 143 0.97 13.89 -3.17
N LEU A 144 0.86 12.69 -3.75
CA LEU A 144 1.78 12.19 -4.78
C LEU A 144 1.75 13.08 -6.04
N GLN A 145 0.57 13.52 -6.46
CA GLN A 145 0.42 14.44 -7.59
C GLN A 145 1.11 15.80 -7.32
N SER A 146 1.00 16.31 -6.10
CA SER A 146 1.71 17.52 -5.66
C SER A 146 3.23 17.30 -5.67
N TRP A 147 3.72 16.16 -5.16
CA TRP A 147 5.15 15.84 -5.14
C TRP A 147 5.75 15.73 -6.54
N LEU A 148 5.01 15.13 -7.48
CA LEU A 148 5.43 15.03 -8.88
C LEU A 148 5.54 16.38 -9.57
N SER A 149 4.73 17.35 -9.13
CA SER A 149 4.77 18.73 -9.63
C SER A 149 5.92 19.54 -9.00
N ASP A 150 6.42 19.13 -7.84
CA ASP A 150 7.55 19.74 -7.15
C ASP A 150 8.88 19.11 -7.59
N LYS A 151 9.67 19.89 -8.34
CA LYS A 151 10.97 19.47 -8.87
C LYS A 151 11.97 19.09 -7.77
N GLN A 152 11.93 19.73 -6.61
CA GLN A 152 12.89 19.48 -5.53
C GLN A 152 12.52 18.21 -4.77
N GLN A 153 11.24 18.04 -4.43
CA GLN A 153 10.76 16.82 -3.76
C GLN A 153 10.96 15.59 -4.63
N THR A 154 10.62 15.69 -5.92
CA THR A 154 10.86 14.61 -6.89
C THR A 154 12.34 14.25 -6.97
N LYS A 155 13.26 15.23 -7.02
CA LYS A 155 14.70 14.98 -7.05
C LYS A 155 15.19 14.27 -5.79
N ASN A 156 14.74 14.70 -4.61
CA ASN A 156 15.14 14.10 -3.33
C ASN A 156 14.65 12.65 -3.22
N ALA A 157 13.41 12.37 -3.63
CA ALA A 157 12.86 11.02 -3.67
C ALA A 157 13.67 10.12 -4.62
N MET A 158 13.91 10.57 -5.86
CA MET A 158 14.69 9.81 -6.84
C MET A 158 16.13 9.54 -6.38
N PHE A 159 16.76 10.48 -5.68
CA PHE A 159 18.09 10.27 -5.10
C PHE A 159 18.08 9.15 -4.04
N THR A 160 17.08 9.13 -3.18
CA THR A 160 16.94 8.11 -2.13
C THR A 160 16.69 6.73 -2.74
N ILE A 161 15.79 6.64 -3.72
CA ILE A 161 15.50 5.39 -4.43
C ILE A 161 16.74 4.91 -5.19
N LYS A 162 17.56 5.82 -5.75
CA LYS A 162 18.85 5.48 -6.35
C LYS A 162 19.82 4.83 -5.38
N GLN A 163 19.92 5.31 -4.14
CA GLN A 163 20.77 4.66 -3.15
C GLN A 163 20.31 3.23 -2.85
N MET A 164 19.00 3.00 -2.74
CA MET A 164 18.45 1.66 -2.51
C MET A 164 18.65 0.75 -3.72
N CYS A 165 18.40 1.26 -4.92
CA CYS A 165 18.57 0.54 -6.18
C CYS A 165 20.03 0.08 -6.39
N LEU A 166 21.01 0.90 -6.00
CA LEU A 166 22.43 0.54 -6.05
C LEU A 166 22.82 -0.62 -5.10
N LEU A 167 21.99 -0.97 -4.12
CA LEU A 167 22.22 -2.16 -3.28
C LEU A 167 21.99 -3.48 -4.02
N PHE A 168 21.19 -3.45 -5.09
CA PHE A 168 20.73 -4.64 -5.80
C PHE A 168 21.07 -4.63 -7.30
N ALA A 169 21.45 -3.47 -7.85
CA ALA A 169 21.83 -3.34 -9.23
C ALA A 169 23.27 -3.83 -9.48
N GLU A 170 23.48 -4.40 -10.66
CA GLU A 170 24.80 -4.83 -11.15
C GLU A 170 25.75 -3.64 -11.34
N ASP A 171 25.23 -2.53 -11.85
CA ASP A 171 25.96 -1.28 -12.02
C ASP A 171 25.01 -0.06 -11.95
N GLU A 172 25.60 1.13 -11.88
CA GLU A 172 24.88 2.40 -11.79
C GLU A 172 24.04 2.71 -13.05
N ASN A 173 24.50 2.31 -14.24
CA ASN A 173 23.78 2.58 -15.49
C ASN A 173 22.47 1.79 -15.55
N LYS A 174 22.52 0.51 -15.17
CA LYS A 174 21.35 -0.36 -15.08
C LYS A 174 20.35 0.18 -14.06
N CYS A 175 20.85 0.65 -12.91
CA CYS A 175 20.02 1.30 -11.91
C CYS A 175 19.35 2.58 -12.46
N ASN A 176 20.13 3.49 -13.06
CA ASN A 176 19.61 4.73 -13.61
C ASN A 176 18.57 4.48 -14.72
N HIS A 177 18.79 3.49 -15.58
CA HIS A 177 17.85 3.11 -16.64
C HIS A 177 16.52 2.64 -16.05
N VAL A 178 16.56 1.73 -15.08
CA VAL A 178 15.37 1.20 -14.41
C VAL A 178 14.61 2.31 -13.69
N LEU A 179 15.29 3.16 -12.93
CA LEU A 179 14.66 4.27 -12.20
C LEU A 179 14.01 5.29 -13.11
N LYS A 180 14.68 5.62 -14.23
CA LYS A 180 14.11 6.53 -15.22
C LYS A 180 12.83 5.96 -15.81
N GLY A 181 12.82 4.67 -16.20
CA GLY A 181 11.63 4.00 -16.70
C GLY A 181 10.46 4.08 -15.71
N TYR A 182 10.68 3.70 -14.45
CA TYR A 182 9.65 3.78 -13.42
C TYR A 182 9.15 5.21 -13.18
N TYR A 183 10.04 6.20 -13.19
CA TYR A 183 9.64 7.58 -13.00
C TYR A 183 8.79 8.11 -14.17
N ASP A 184 9.16 7.76 -15.40
CA ASP A 184 8.42 8.16 -16.59
C ASP A 184 7.03 7.49 -16.63
N ASP A 185 6.96 6.19 -16.33
CA ASP A 185 5.70 5.44 -16.23
C ASP A 185 4.79 6.02 -15.13
N PHE A 186 5.35 6.28 -13.95
CA PHE A 186 4.62 6.84 -12.82
C PHE A 186 4.10 8.25 -13.13
N ARG A 187 4.92 9.10 -13.76
CA ARG A 187 4.48 10.41 -14.22
C ARG A 187 3.35 10.29 -15.24
N GLN A 188 3.49 9.40 -16.22
CA GLN A 188 2.48 9.18 -17.26
C GLN A 188 1.16 8.68 -16.65
N TYR A 189 1.22 7.82 -15.64
CA TYR A 189 0.05 7.36 -14.91
C TYR A 189 -0.76 8.54 -14.32
N PHE A 190 -0.13 9.45 -13.59
CA PHE A 190 -0.80 10.61 -12.99
C PHE A 190 -1.27 11.67 -14.00
N GLN A 191 -0.68 11.68 -15.20
CA GLN A 191 -1.14 12.54 -16.29
C GLN A 191 -2.43 12.00 -16.95
N ASN A 192 -2.56 10.67 -17.02
CA ASN A 192 -3.64 10.02 -17.75
C ASN A 192 -4.80 9.55 -16.86
N ASN A 193 -4.60 9.47 -15.56
CA ASN A 193 -5.61 9.04 -14.61
C ASN A 193 -6.03 10.18 -13.71
N ARG A 194 -7.26 10.10 -13.21
CA ARG A 194 -7.77 10.98 -12.16
C ARG A 194 -7.93 10.23 -10.85
N VAL A 195 -8.06 10.99 -9.76
CA VAL A 195 -8.23 10.44 -8.41
C VAL A 195 -9.45 9.50 -8.30
N ASP A 196 -10.56 9.82 -8.97
CA ASP A 196 -11.78 9.00 -8.99
C ASP A 196 -11.57 7.65 -9.68
N GLN A 197 -10.74 7.62 -10.73
CA GLN A 197 -10.42 6.40 -11.47
C GLN A 197 -9.45 5.51 -10.67
N THR A 198 -8.44 6.13 -10.05
CA THR A 198 -7.41 5.43 -9.28
C THR A 198 -7.97 4.86 -7.98
N CYS A 199 -8.72 5.66 -7.23
CA CYS A 199 -9.28 5.28 -5.94
C CYS A 199 -10.66 4.62 -6.04
N GLY A 200 -11.26 4.59 -7.24
CA GLY A 200 -12.64 4.17 -7.43
C GLY A 200 -12.96 2.79 -6.86
N LYS A 201 -12.07 1.81 -7.06
CA LYS A 201 -12.25 0.47 -6.47
C LYS A 201 -12.30 0.53 -4.94
N LEU A 202 -11.39 1.29 -4.32
CA LEU A 202 -11.35 1.47 -2.87
C LEU A 202 -12.60 2.17 -2.35
N CYS A 203 -13.19 3.08 -3.12
CA CYS A 203 -14.41 3.81 -2.78
C CYS A 203 -15.72 2.99 -2.86
N ILE A 204 -15.70 1.78 -3.43
CA ILE A 204 -16.91 0.96 -3.67
C ILE A 204 -17.01 -0.24 -2.70
N PHE A 205 -15.94 -0.58 -1.95
CA PHE A 205 -15.99 -1.62 -0.91
C PHE A 205 -16.82 -1.16 0.29
N ALA A 206 -18.15 -1.27 0.17
CA ALA A 206 -19.11 -0.97 1.24
C ALA A 206 -20.43 -1.74 1.09
N SER A 207 -20.47 -2.80 0.28
CA SER A 207 -21.68 -3.61 0.04
C SER A 207 -21.59 -4.99 0.67
#